data_AF-A0A7S7Z8U4-F1
#
_entry.id   AF-A0A7S7Z8U4-F1
#
_cell.length_a   1.000
_cell.length_b   1.000
_cell.length_c   1.000
_cell.angle_alpha   90.00
_cell.angle_beta   90.00
_cell.angle_gamma   90.00
#
_symmetry.space_group_name_H-M   'P 1'
#
loop_
_entity.id
_entity.type
_entity.pdbx_description
1 polymer ?
#
loop_
_entity_poly.entity_id
_entity_poly.type
_entity_poly.pdbx_seq_one_letter_code
_entity_poly.pdbx_strand_id
1 'polypeptide(L)'
;MRDAGLERAIDVAGGVAQLARKIGIAQPSVSNWNRVPAQRVIAVEVATGVSRKILRPDLYSELAMSDTLDPIEAGRVQEYTLLATLLSSAPSQALLEQIAQLNGDATPLGCAHAALAEAASIAVATEVDREYFDLFVGVGRSELLPYASYYLTGFLNERPLSRLRDDLAALGIERIEGNPEPEDHAATLCEIMAGLVAGRFPASLTAQRAFFEKHVSRWIGRLFADMTKAESARFYRAVGTLGSVFLEIETEAFKFAN
;
A
#
# COMPACT_ATOMS: atom_id res chain seq x y z
N MET A 1 -2.70 -37.36 21.10
CA MET A 1 -4.07 -37.11 20.61
C MET A 1 -3.93 -36.13 19.45
N ARG A 2 -4.65 -36.32 18.35
CA ARG A 2 -4.59 -35.37 17.23
C ARG A 2 -5.43 -34.14 17.55
N ASP A 3 -5.13 -33.01 16.92
CA ASP A 3 -6.01 -31.85 16.97
C ASP A 3 -7.14 -31.93 15.95
N ALA A 4 -8.23 -31.21 16.23
CA ALA A 4 -9.44 -31.24 15.41
C ALA A 4 -9.19 -30.82 13.95
N GLY A 5 -8.19 -29.96 13.70
CA GLY A 5 -7.77 -29.55 12.36
C GLY A 5 -7.19 -30.72 11.56
N LEU A 6 -6.27 -31.49 12.17
CA LEU A 6 -5.70 -32.68 11.54
C LEU A 6 -6.73 -33.80 11.37
N GLU A 7 -7.59 -34.04 12.35
CA GLU A 7 -8.66 -35.05 12.23
C GLU A 7 -9.63 -34.70 11.09
N ARG A 8 -10.08 -33.44 11.00
CA ARG A 8 -10.94 -32.98 9.91
C ARG A 8 -10.29 -33.14 8.54
N ALA A 9 -8.99 -32.89 8.41
CA ALA A 9 -8.24 -33.10 7.18
C ALA A 9 -8.14 -34.58 6.78
N ILE A 10 -7.94 -35.46 7.76
CA ILE A 10 -7.87 -36.92 7.55
C ILE A 10 -9.22 -37.45 7.08
N ASP A 11 -10.32 -37.04 7.71
CA ASP A 11 -11.67 -37.48 7.34
C ASP A 11 -12.05 -37.05 5.92
N VAL A 12 -11.86 -35.76 5.59
CA VAL A 12 -12.17 -35.23 4.26
C VAL A 12 -11.24 -35.80 3.17
N ALA A 13 -10.02 -36.22 3.53
CA ALA A 13 -9.15 -36.93 2.61
C ALA A 13 -9.57 -38.38 2.31
N GLY A 14 -10.44 -38.99 3.14
CA GLY A 14 -10.75 -40.42 3.07
C GLY A 14 -9.74 -41.29 3.82
N GLY A 15 -9.13 -40.76 4.89
CA GLY A 15 -8.21 -41.47 5.77
C GLY A 15 -6.73 -41.13 5.58
N VAL A 16 -5.91 -41.54 6.56
CA VAL A 16 -4.49 -41.17 6.69
C VAL A 16 -3.66 -41.53 5.44
N ALA A 17 -3.92 -42.69 4.83
CA ALA A 17 -3.22 -43.13 3.62
C ALA A 17 -3.57 -42.27 2.39
N GLN A 18 -4.82 -41.84 2.26
CA GLN A 18 -5.24 -40.97 1.16
C GLN A 18 -4.71 -39.54 1.35
N LEU A 19 -4.72 -39.01 2.58
CA LEU A 19 -4.12 -37.70 2.87
C LEU A 19 -2.63 -37.70 2.51
N ALA A 20 -1.88 -38.71 2.96
CA ALA A 20 -0.45 -38.86 2.66
C ALA A 20 -0.19 -38.94 1.15
N ARG A 21 -1.00 -39.70 0.41
CA ARG A 21 -0.92 -39.83 -1.05
C ARG A 21 -1.19 -38.50 -1.76
N LYS A 22 -2.24 -37.78 -1.37
CA LYS A 22 -2.61 -36.48 -1.95
C LYS A 22 -1.56 -35.39 -1.75
N ILE A 23 -0.85 -35.40 -0.62
CA ILE A 23 0.20 -34.40 -0.30
C ILE A 23 1.63 -34.88 -0.60
N GLY A 24 1.77 -36.03 -1.26
CA GLY A 24 3.06 -36.54 -1.75
C GLY A 24 4.06 -36.96 -0.67
N ILE A 25 3.61 -37.53 0.46
CA ILE A 25 4.49 -38.04 1.52
C ILE A 25 4.15 -39.47 1.97
N ALA A 26 5.06 -40.09 2.72
CA ALA A 26 4.85 -41.43 3.26
C ALA A 26 3.73 -41.46 4.31
N GLN A 27 2.89 -42.49 4.29
CA GLN A 27 1.78 -42.68 5.24
C GLN A 27 2.21 -42.69 6.72
N PRO A 28 3.39 -43.24 7.11
CA PRO A 28 3.89 -43.13 8.48
C PRO A 28 4.15 -41.68 8.91
N SER A 29 4.52 -40.78 8.00
CA SER A 29 4.75 -39.37 8.30
C SER A 29 3.47 -38.69 8.80
N VAL A 30 2.34 -38.88 8.10
CA VAL A 30 1.03 -38.35 8.54
C VAL A 30 0.54 -39.06 9.81
N SER A 31 0.83 -40.36 9.96
CA SER A 31 0.43 -41.12 11.15
C SER A 31 1.02 -40.54 12.43
N ASN A 32 2.28 -40.08 12.37
CA ASN A 32 3.03 -39.49 13.47
C ASN A 32 2.67 -38.01 13.76
N TRP A 33 1.77 -37.39 12.99
CA TRP A 33 1.33 -36.03 13.25
C TRP A 33 0.32 -35.99 14.41
N ASN A 34 0.59 -35.11 15.38
CA ASN A 34 -0.40 -34.65 16.36
C ASN A 34 -1.15 -33.40 15.87
N ARG A 35 -0.56 -32.63 14.94
CA ARG A 35 -1.14 -31.49 14.22
C ARG A 35 -0.48 -31.31 12.86
N VAL A 36 -1.09 -30.54 11.96
CA VAL A 36 -0.51 -30.28 10.63
C VAL A 36 0.78 -29.44 10.76
N PRO A 37 1.95 -29.90 10.27
CA PRO A 37 3.19 -29.11 10.30
C PRO A 37 3.04 -27.81 9.51
N ALA A 38 3.61 -26.70 10.00
CA ALA A 38 3.44 -25.36 9.41
C ALA A 38 3.75 -25.34 7.90
N GLN A 39 4.88 -25.95 7.52
CA GLN A 39 5.37 -26.10 6.14
C GLN A 39 4.46 -26.95 5.23
N ARG A 40 3.46 -27.64 5.78
CA ARG A 40 2.55 -28.55 5.06
C ARG A 40 1.09 -28.06 5.05
N VAL A 41 0.76 -26.96 5.74
CA VAL A 41 -0.63 -26.48 5.85
C VAL A 41 -1.23 -26.19 4.48
N ILE A 42 -0.50 -25.47 3.61
CA ILE A 42 -0.97 -25.13 2.25
C ILE A 42 -1.20 -26.40 1.41
N ALA A 43 -0.30 -27.39 1.49
CA ALA A 43 -0.46 -28.64 0.76
C ALA A 43 -1.68 -29.46 1.25
N VAL A 44 -1.95 -29.46 2.57
CA VAL A 44 -3.13 -30.11 3.16
C VAL A 44 -4.42 -29.37 2.80
N GLU A 45 -4.43 -28.03 2.84
CA GLU A 45 -5.55 -27.20 2.43
C GLU A 45 -5.92 -27.45 0.95
N VAL A 46 -4.95 -27.43 0.04
CA VAL A 46 -5.17 -27.73 -1.39
C VAL A 46 -5.67 -29.16 -1.60
N ALA A 47 -5.17 -30.14 -0.86
CA ALA A 47 -5.55 -31.55 -1.00
C ALA A 47 -6.94 -31.91 -0.41
N THR A 48 -7.46 -31.09 0.52
CA THR A 48 -8.65 -31.42 1.31
C THR A 48 -9.75 -30.36 1.26
N GLY A 49 -9.45 -29.13 0.84
CA GLY A 49 -10.36 -27.99 0.98
C GLY A 49 -10.58 -27.51 2.42
N VAL A 50 -9.92 -28.11 3.42
CA VAL A 50 -10.03 -27.68 4.82
C VAL A 50 -9.15 -26.45 5.02
N SER A 51 -9.78 -25.31 5.35
CA SER A 51 -9.09 -24.03 5.48
C SER A 51 -7.92 -24.08 6.48
N ARG A 52 -6.81 -23.40 6.14
CA ARG A 52 -5.65 -23.19 7.01
C ARG A 52 -6.00 -22.61 8.39
N LYS A 53 -7.07 -21.79 8.47
CA LYS A 53 -7.61 -21.25 9.72
C LYS A 53 -8.11 -22.35 10.68
N ILE A 54 -8.59 -23.48 10.14
CA ILE A 54 -9.01 -24.67 10.89
C ILE A 54 -7.83 -25.64 11.11
N LEU A 55 -6.95 -25.79 10.13
CA LEU A 55 -5.79 -26.70 10.22
C LEU A 55 -4.74 -26.25 11.24
N ARG A 56 -4.52 -24.93 11.36
CA ARG A 56 -3.55 -24.31 12.28
C ARG A 56 -4.06 -22.94 12.77
N PRO A 57 -5.09 -22.92 13.64
CA PRO A 57 -5.56 -21.66 14.24
C PRO A 57 -4.47 -20.95 15.05
N ASP A 58 -3.50 -21.68 15.62
CA ASP A 58 -2.32 -21.14 16.28
C ASP A 58 -1.33 -20.39 15.36
N LEU A 59 -1.49 -20.49 14.03
CA LEU A 59 -0.74 -19.67 13.06
C LEU A 59 -1.64 -18.70 12.28
N TYR A 60 -2.89 -19.09 12.05
CA TYR A 60 -3.78 -18.39 11.12
C TYR A 60 -4.97 -17.71 11.81
N SER A 61 -5.13 -17.80 13.13
CA SER A 61 -6.16 -17.03 13.85
C SER A 61 -5.76 -15.57 14.06
N GLU A 62 -4.48 -15.28 14.31
CA GLU A 62 -3.96 -13.90 14.33
C GLU A 62 -4.07 -13.26 12.93
N LEU A 63 -3.70 -14.01 11.89
CA LEU A 63 -3.90 -13.61 10.49
C LEU A 63 -5.39 -13.53 10.07
N ALA A 64 -6.31 -14.18 10.81
CA ALA A 64 -7.74 -14.15 10.50
C ALA A 64 -8.49 -12.97 11.12
N MET A 65 -7.90 -12.27 12.10
CA MET A 65 -8.48 -11.03 12.64
C MET A 65 -8.30 -9.82 11.69
N SER A 66 -7.63 -10.01 10.55
CA SER A 66 -7.28 -8.98 9.57
C SER A 66 -8.21 -8.91 8.34
N ASP A 67 -9.28 -9.72 8.23
CA ASP A 67 -10.15 -9.72 7.03
C ASP A 67 -11.10 -8.50 6.96
N THR A 68 -11.15 -7.68 8.02
CA THR A 68 -11.59 -6.29 7.95
C THR A 68 -10.51 -5.43 8.58
N LEU A 69 -9.80 -4.67 7.74
CA LEU A 69 -8.97 -3.54 8.21
C LEU A 69 -9.81 -2.66 9.13
N ASP A 70 -9.23 -2.20 10.23
CA ASP A 70 -9.88 -1.19 11.07
C ASP A 70 -10.23 0.05 10.22
N PRO A 71 -11.35 0.75 10.47
CA PRO A 71 -11.74 1.93 9.68
C PRO A 71 -10.63 2.99 9.55
N ILE A 72 -9.73 3.12 10.53
CA ILE A 72 -8.58 4.04 10.48
C ILE A 72 -7.54 3.54 9.47
N GLU A 73 -7.22 2.24 9.47
CA GLU A 73 -6.30 1.66 8.48
C GLU A 73 -6.91 1.66 7.08
N ALA A 74 -8.20 1.36 6.96
CA ALA A 74 -8.93 1.46 5.70
C ALA A 74 -8.92 2.89 5.13
N GLY A 75 -9.09 3.92 5.98
CA GLY A 75 -8.94 5.33 5.61
C GLY A 75 -7.53 5.66 5.12
N ARG A 76 -6.49 5.27 5.88
CA ARG A 76 -5.08 5.46 5.48
C ARG A 76 -4.78 4.82 4.12
N VAL A 77 -5.28 3.61 3.85
CA VAL A 77 -5.14 2.94 2.54
C VAL A 77 -5.82 3.74 1.43
N GLN A 78 -7.01 4.29 1.67
CA GLN A 78 -7.73 5.10 0.69
C GLN A 78 -6.98 6.40 0.35
N GLU A 79 -6.51 7.15 1.35
CA GLU A 79 -5.73 8.38 1.13
C GLU A 79 -4.44 8.12 0.35
N TYR A 80 -3.64 7.12 0.76
CA TYR A 80 -2.43 6.77 0.02
C TYR A 80 -2.71 6.30 -1.40
N THR A 81 -3.81 5.57 -1.64
CA THR A 81 -4.20 5.11 -2.98
C THR A 81 -4.67 6.28 -3.86
N LEU A 82 -5.42 7.24 -3.30
CA LEU A 82 -5.83 8.45 -4.00
C LEU A 82 -4.63 9.31 -4.39
N LEU A 83 -3.70 9.55 -3.46
CA LEU A 83 -2.47 10.30 -3.71
C LEU A 83 -1.58 9.57 -4.74
N ALA A 84 -1.40 8.25 -4.62
CA ALA A 84 -0.65 7.47 -5.61
C ALA A 84 -1.24 7.62 -7.01
N THR A 85 -2.56 7.49 -7.16
CA THR A 85 -3.27 7.61 -8.44
C THR A 85 -3.10 9.00 -9.06
N LEU A 86 -3.29 10.06 -8.26
CA LEU A 86 -3.20 11.44 -8.75
C LEU A 86 -1.77 11.88 -9.06
N LEU A 87 -0.77 11.28 -8.40
CA LEU A 87 0.65 11.56 -8.63
C LEU A 87 1.26 10.71 -9.75
N SER A 88 0.63 9.60 -10.17
CA SER A 88 1.16 8.73 -11.25
C SER A 88 0.81 9.20 -12.66
N SER A 89 -0.31 9.90 -12.81
CA SER A 89 -0.85 10.34 -14.10
C SER A 89 -1.95 11.37 -13.93
N ALA A 90 -2.20 12.19 -14.96
CA ALA A 90 -3.37 13.07 -14.99
C ALA A 90 -4.69 12.26 -14.83
N PRO A 91 -5.62 12.69 -13.97
CA PRO A 91 -6.90 12.00 -13.79
C PRO A 91 -7.78 12.10 -15.05
N SER A 92 -8.37 10.97 -15.44
CA SER A 92 -9.40 10.96 -16.49
C SER A 92 -10.67 11.70 -16.05
N GLN A 93 -11.50 12.11 -17.01
CA GLN A 93 -12.79 12.76 -16.75
C GLN A 93 -13.68 11.94 -15.78
N ALA A 94 -13.71 10.61 -15.94
CA ALA A 94 -14.47 9.72 -15.06
C ALA A 94 -13.92 9.67 -13.63
N LEU A 95 -12.59 9.83 -13.45
CA LEU A 95 -11.97 9.92 -12.13
C LEU A 95 -12.23 11.29 -11.48
N LEU A 96 -12.18 12.38 -12.26
CA LEU A 96 -12.58 13.71 -11.77
C LEU A 96 -14.05 13.72 -11.31
N GLU A 97 -14.95 13.10 -12.07
CA GLU A 97 -16.37 12.95 -11.69
C GLU A 97 -16.55 12.14 -10.39
N GLN A 98 -15.73 11.12 -10.15
CA GLN A 98 -15.72 10.36 -8.89
C GLN A 98 -15.19 11.19 -7.72
N ILE A 99 -14.09 11.93 -7.92
CA ILE A 99 -13.48 12.80 -6.90
C ILE A 99 -14.44 13.95 -6.53
N ALA A 100 -15.22 14.46 -7.48
CA ALA A 100 -16.26 15.45 -7.25
C ALA A 100 -17.42 14.96 -6.35
N GLN A 101 -17.51 13.65 -6.05
CA GLN A 101 -18.47 13.08 -5.10
C GLN A 101 -17.86 12.83 -3.70
N LEU A 102 -16.60 13.20 -3.45
CA LEU A 102 -16.02 13.12 -2.11
C LEU A 102 -16.76 14.06 -1.15
N ASN A 103 -17.06 13.56 0.04
CA ASN A 103 -17.73 14.33 1.09
C ASN A 103 -16.67 14.82 2.08
N GLY A 104 -16.72 16.10 2.43
CA GLY A 104 -15.94 16.66 3.52
C GLY A 104 -16.73 16.77 4.82
N ASP A 105 -16.00 17.02 5.92
CA ASP A 105 -16.53 17.42 7.22
C ASP A 105 -15.73 18.62 7.77
N ALA A 106 -15.97 18.99 9.03
CA ALA A 106 -15.32 20.13 9.67
C ALA A 106 -13.87 19.86 10.16
N THR A 107 -13.31 18.67 9.93
CA THR A 107 -11.91 18.38 10.24
C THR A 107 -10.98 18.99 9.18
N PRO A 108 -9.68 19.18 9.47
CA PRO A 108 -8.73 19.65 8.46
C PRO A 108 -8.68 18.76 7.21
N LEU A 109 -8.78 17.44 7.38
CA LEU A 109 -8.80 16.48 6.28
C LEU A 109 -10.10 16.57 5.47
N GLY A 110 -11.25 16.61 6.14
CA GLY A 110 -12.55 16.76 5.49
C GLY A 110 -12.68 18.08 4.71
N CYS A 111 -12.15 19.18 5.24
CA CYS A 111 -12.03 20.45 4.51
C CYS A 111 -11.15 20.32 3.25
N ALA A 112 -10.06 19.56 3.31
CA ALA A 112 -9.19 19.32 2.15
C ALA A 112 -9.85 18.40 1.11
N HIS A 113 -10.62 17.39 1.53
CA HIS A 113 -11.45 16.57 0.63
C HIS A 113 -12.54 17.40 -0.06
N ALA A 114 -13.22 18.29 0.67
CA ALA A 114 -14.21 19.20 0.08
C ALA A 114 -13.59 20.14 -0.96
N ALA A 115 -12.41 20.71 -0.68
CA ALA A 115 -11.68 21.55 -1.64
C ALA A 115 -11.22 20.77 -2.89
N LEU A 116 -10.81 19.50 -2.73
CA LEU A 116 -10.48 18.63 -3.86
C LEU A 116 -11.72 18.24 -4.68
N ALA A 117 -12.86 17.98 -4.03
CA ALA A 117 -14.13 17.71 -4.69
C ALA A 117 -14.62 18.92 -5.50
N GLU A 118 -14.55 20.13 -4.92
CA GLU A 118 -14.88 21.38 -5.60
C GLU A 118 -13.98 21.58 -6.83
N ALA A 119 -12.65 21.45 -6.66
CA ALA A 119 -11.69 21.56 -7.74
C ALA A 119 -11.94 20.54 -8.86
N ALA A 120 -12.30 19.30 -8.52
CA ALA A 120 -12.65 18.26 -9.49
C ALA A 120 -13.98 18.55 -10.21
N SER A 121 -14.97 19.13 -9.52
CA SER A 121 -16.31 19.41 -10.08
C SER A 121 -16.30 20.46 -11.19
N ILE A 122 -15.31 21.34 -11.20
CA ILE A 122 -15.10 22.38 -12.22
C ILE A 122 -13.94 22.06 -13.19
N ALA A 123 -13.24 20.94 -12.97
CA ALA A 123 -12.10 20.56 -13.78
C ALA A 123 -12.52 20.03 -15.16
N VAL A 124 -11.73 20.39 -16.18
CA VAL A 124 -11.82 19.82 -17.53
C VAL A 124 -10.61 18.92 -17.73
N ALA A 125 -10.82 17.62 -17.99
CA ALA A 125 -9.72 16.64 -18.04
C ALA A 125 -8.57 17.03 -18.97
N THR A 126 -8.84 17.66 -20.13
CA THR A 126 -7.80 18.13 -21.07
C THR A 126 -7.02 19.36 -20.59
N GLU A 127 -7.53 20.09 -19.59
CA GLU A 127 -6.76 21.13 -18.91
C GLU A 127 -5.91 20.55 -17.77
N VAL A 128 -6.46 19.58 -17.02
CA VAL A 128 -5.72 18.89 -15.95
C VAL A 128 -4.57 18.05 -16.53
N ASP A 129 -4.73 17.47 -17.72
CA ASP A 129 -3.67 16.79 -18.48
C ASP A 129 -2.50 17.72 -18.82
N ARG A 130 -2.80 18.95 -19.28
CA ARG A 130 -1.78 19.98 -19.52
C ARG A 130 -1.12 20.45 -18.23
N GLU A 131 -1.91 20.69 -17.19
CA GLU A 131 -1.41 21.04 -15.87
C GLU A 131 -0.46 19.96 -15.31
N TYR A 132 -0.83 18.68 -15.41
CA TYR A 132 0.01 17.57 -15.02
C TYR A 132 1.31 17.51 -15.84
N PHE A 133 1.21 17.71 -17.15
CA PHE A 133 2.37 17.77 -18.03
C PHE A 133 3.32 18.90 -17.60
N ASP A 134 2.85 20.13 -17.44
CA ASP A 134 3.66 21.29 -17.05
C ASP A 134 4.29 21.09 -15.64
N LEU A 135 3.54 20.52 -14.70
CA LEU A 135 3.98 20.28 -13.33
C LEU A 135 5.03 19.16 -13.20
N PHE A 136 4.85 18.02 -13.87
CA PHE A 136 5.61 16.79 -13.55
C PHE A 136 6.42 16.21 -14.70
N VAL A 137 6.13 16.57 -15.96
CA VAL A 137 6.80 16.01 -17.16
C VAL A 137 7.66 17.07 -17.85
N GLY A 138 7.03 18.15 -18.31
CA GLY A 138 7.63 19.29 -18.98
C GLY A 138 8.32 18.95 -20.31
N VAL A 139 8.88 19.98 -20.95
CA VAL A 139 9.86 19.83 -22.03
C VAL A 139 11.22 20.24 -21.50
N GLY A 140 12.03 19.25 -21.09
CA GLY A 140 13.39 19.44 -20.57
C GLY A 140 13.47 19.53 -19.05
N ARG A 141 12.64 20.34 -18.40
CA ARG A 141 12.48 20.37 -16.94
C ARG A 141 11.05 20.75 -16.57
N SER A 142 10.38 19.88 -15.82
CA SER A 142 9.09 20.12 -15.18
C SER A 142 9.20 21.13 -14.03
N GLU A 143 8.09 21.74 -13.63
CA GLU A 143 8.07 22.66 -12.48
C GLU A 143 8.43 21.94 -11.16
N LEU A 144 7.97 20.70 -11.01
CA LEU A 144 8.20 19.82 -9.87
C LEU A 144 8.85 18.51 -10.34
N LEU A 145 9.79 17.99 -9.54
CA LEU A 145 10.41 16.67 -9.75
C LEU A 145 10.06 15.79 -8.54
N PRO A 146 8.99 14.98 -8.62
CA PRO A 146 8.38 14.27 -7.48
C PRO A 146 9.20 13.03 -7.05
N TYR A 147 10.48 13.21 -6.75
CA TYR A 147 11.44 12.15 -6.42
C TYR A 147 12.18 12.45 -5.12
N ALA A 148 12.32 11.44 -4.25
CA ALA A 148 13.03 11.58 -2.99
C ALA A 148 14.49 11.97 -3.18
N SER A 149 15.17 11.37 -4.16
CA SER A 149 16.54 11.69 -4.54
C SER A 149 16.70 13.18 -4.85
N TYR A 150 15.88 13.72 -5.75
CA TYR A 150 15.90 15.14 -6.09
C TYR A 150 15.60 16.05 -4.89
N TYR A 151 14.54 15.80 -4.13
CA TYR A 151 14.18 16.64 -2.99
C TYR A 151 15.19 16.60 -1.83
N LEU A 152 15.94 15.50 -1.68
CA LEU A 152 16.92 15.32 -0.60
C LEU A 152 18.37 15.68 -1.00
N THR A 153 18.72 15.68 -2.30
CA THR A 153 20.11 15.92 -2.77
C THR A 153 20.25 16.95 -3.89
N GLY A 154 19.15 17.32 -4.56
CA GLY A 154 19.15 18.14 -5.79
C GLY A 154 19.35 17.36 -7.09
N PHE A 155 19.55 16.03 -7.04
CA PHE A 155 19.84 15.19 -8.21
C PHE A 155 19.03 13.89 -8.18
N LEU A 156 18.57 13.45 -9.35
CA LEU A 156 17.83 12.20 -9.53
C LEU A 156 18.75 10.97 -9.43
N ASN A 157 18.17 9.81 -9.07
CA ASN A 157 18.85 8.50 -9.00
C ASN A 157 20.02 8.41 -8.01
N GLU A 158 20.05 9.31 -7.02
CA GLU A 158 21.10 9.42 -6.02
C GLU A 158 20.96 8.42 -4.86
N ARG A 159 21.88 8.50 -3.88
CA ARG A 159 21.92 7.68 -2.66
C ARG A 159 20.57 7.40 -1.96
N PRO A 160 19.56 8.29 -1.93
CA PRO A 160 18.25 7.95 -1.36
C PRO A 160 17.55 6.77 -2.07
N LEU A 161 17.57 6.73 -3.40
CA LEU A 161 16.98 5.65 -4.20
C LEU A 161 17.71 4.31 -3.96
N SER A 162 19.04 4.33 -3.83
CA SER A 162 19.83 3.15 -3.48
C SER A 162 19.37 2.54 -2.15
N ARG A 163 19.23 3.38 -1.10
CA ARG A 163 18.79 2.94 0.23
C ARG A 163 17.34 2.49 0.27
N LEU A 164 16.49 3.03 -0.61
CA LEU A 164 15.12 2.58 -0.78
C LEU A 164 15.10 1.15 -1.35
N ARG A 165 15.88 0.88 -2.40
CA ARG A 165 16.00 -0.47 -2.97
C ARG A 165 16.49 -1.51 -1.95
N ASP A 166 17.47 -1.17 -1.11
CA ASP A 166 17.95 -2.05 -0.02
C ASP A 166 16.80 -2.44 0.93
N ASP A 167 15.95 -1.48 1.33
CA ASP A 167 14.83 -1.72 2.24
C ASP A 167 13.66 -2.44 1.55
N LEU A 168 13.36 -2.12 0.28
CA LEU A 168 12.34 -2.82 -0.50
C LEU A 168 12.70 -4.30 -0.67
N ALA A 169 13.96 -4.60 -0.97
CA ALA A 169 14.46 -5.97 -1.01
C ALA A 169 14.33 -6.68 0.35
N ALA A 170 14.59 -5.98 1.46
CA ALA A 170 14.40 -6.52 2.81
C ALA A 170 12.92 -6.77 3.17
N LEU A 171 11.99 -6.04 2.56
CA LEU A 171 10.53 -6.22 2.66
C LEU A 171 9.96 -7.24 1.64
N GLY A 172 10.78 -7.75 0.71
CA GLY A 172 10.32 -8.61 -0.39
C GLY A 172 9.46 -7.88 -1.43
N ILE A 173 9.60 -6.56 -1.53
CA ILE A 173 8.88 -5.72 -2.51
C ILE A 173 9.78 -5.55 -3.73
N GLU A 174 9.30 -6.04 -4.88
CA GLU A 174 10.03 -5.98 -6.15
C GLU A 174 9.36 -5.03 -7.14
N ARG A 175 10.18 -4.39 -7.98
CA ARG A 175 9.73 -3.49 -9.04
C ARG A 175 9.28 -4.29 -10.25
N ILE A 176 8.14 -3.93 -10.85
CA ILE A 176 7.67 -4.50 -12.11
C ILE A 176 8.71 -4.27 -13.22
N GLU A 177 9.00 -5.31 -14.00
CA GLU A 177 9.96 -5.25 -15.11
C GLU A 177 9.53 -4.21 -16.17
N GLY A 178 10.48 -3.40 -16.64
CA GLY A 178 10.25 -2.38 -17.68
C GLY A 178 9.55 -1.08 -17.23
N ASN A 179 9.06 -1.00 -15.98
CA ASN A 179 8.21 0.05 -15.39
C ASN A 179 7.74 1.26 -16.25
N PRO A 180 8.48 2.39 -16.44
CA PRO A 180 9.94 2.59 -16.27
C PRO A 180 10.37 3.58 -15.16
N GLU A 181 9.48 4.05 -14.28
CA GLU A 181 9.71 5.06 -13.23
C GLU A 181 10.60 4.57 -12.06
N PRO A 182 11.56 5.39 -11.56
CA PRO A 182 12.29 5.14 -10.32
C PRO A 182 11.40 4.90 -9.10
N GLU A 183 11.83 3.99 -8.23
CA GLU A 183 11.07 3.55 -7.05
C GLU A 183 10.89 4.67 -6.00
N ASP A 184 11.72 5.71 -6.04
CA ASP A 184 11.66 6.87 -5.14
C ASP A 184 10.72 8.00 -5.63
N HIS A 185 9.94 7.73 -6.68
CA HIS A 185 8.85 8.58 -7.12
C HIS A 185 7.72 8.65 -6.07
N ALA A 186 7.12 9.83 -5.88
CA ALA A 186 6.12 10.08 -4.85
C ALA A 186 4.92 9.11 -4.94
N ALA A 187 4.40 8.88 -6.14
CA ALA A 187 3.29 7.96 -6.37
C ALA A 187 3.61 6.52 -5.93
N THR A 188 4.83 6.05 -6.24
CA THR A 188 5.30 4.71 -5.89
C THR A 188 5.44 4.53 -4.38
N LEU A 189 5.96 5.55 -3.69
CA LEU A 189 6.02 5.52 -2.22
C LEU A 189 4.64 5.55 -1.57
N CYS A 190 3.68 6.29 -2.11
CA CYS A 190 2.28 6.25 -1.67
C CYS A 190 1.65 4.87 -1.92
N GLU A 191 1.87 4.25 -3.08
CA GLU A 191 1.37 2.89 -3.36
C GLU A 191 1.98 1.85 -2.41
N ILE A 192 3.28 1.94 -2.12
CA ILE A 192 3.97 1.07 -1.16
C ILE A 192 3.37 1.23 0.23
N MET A 193 3.14 2.48 0.70
CA MET A 193 2.46 2.72 1.97
C MET A 193 1.04 2.14 2.00
N ALA A 194 0.23 2.33 0.95
CA ALA A 194 -1.08 1.68 0.83
C ALA A 194 -0.97 0.14 0.89
N GLY A 195 0.06 -0.45 0.28
CA GLY A 195 0.34 -1.89 0.33
C GLY A 195 0.76 -2.40 1.71
N LEU A 196 1.59 -1.63 2.43
CA LEU A 196 2.04 -1.94 3.79
C LEU A 196 0.91 -1.83 4.82
N VAL A 197 0.05 -0.81 4.72
CA VAL A 197 -1.11 -0.63 5.62
C VAL A 197 -2.21 -1.65 5.30
N ALA A 198 -2.47 -1.94 4.02
CA ALA A 198 -3.46 -2.97 3.64
C ALA A 198 -3.02 -4.42 3.88
N GLY A 199 -1.84 -4.65 4.47
CA GLY A 199 -1.27 -5.99 4.66
C GLY A 199 -0.91 -6.76 3.38
N ARG A 200 -0.94 -6.10 2.20
CA ARG A 200 -0.49 -6.68 0.92
C ARG A 200 1.01 -6.99 0.96
N PHE A 201 1.77 -6.15 1.65
CA PHE A 201 3.17 -6.39 2.01
C PHE A 201 3.24 -6.64 3.52
N PRO A 202 3.63 -7.85 3.99
CA PRO A 202 3.64 -8.17 5.42
C PRO A 202 4.61 -7.27 6.22
N ALA A 203 4.06 -6.35 7.01
CA ALA A 203 4.81 -5.41 7.82
C ALA A 203 4.11 -5.14 9.17
N SER A 204 4.89 -5.03 10.24
CA SER A 204 4.37 -4.53 11.53
C SER A 204 4.19 -3.01 11.49
N LEU A 205 3.41 -2.45 12.42
CA LEU A 205 3.27 -1.00 12.56
C LEU A 205 4.62 -0.29 12.75
N THR A 206 5.57 -0.92 13.46
CA THR A 206 6.96 -0.44 13.58
C THR A 206 7.69 -0.40 12.24
N ALA A 207 7.47 -1.38 11.36
CA ALA A 207 8.05 -1.40 10.02
C ALA A 207 7.40 -0.36 9.08
N GLN A 208 6.06 -0.20 9.14
CA GLN A 208 5.35 0.89 8.45
C GLN A 208 5.93 2.25 8.85
N ARG A 209 6.07 2.49 10.17
CA ARG A 209 6.64 3.71 10.74
C ARG A 209 8.08 3.95 10.28
N ALA A 210 8.93 2.93 10.35
CA ALA A 210 10.33 3.03 9.93
C ALA A 210 10.46 3.35 8.43
N PHE A 211 9.62 2.76 7.57
CA PHE A 211 9.58 3.07 6.15
C PHE A 211 9.13 4.53 5.91
N PHE A 212 8.04 4.95 6.55
CA PHE A 212 7.51 6.31 6.47
C PHE A 212 8.53 7.37 6.92
N GLU A 213 9.13 7.19 8.11
CA GLU A 213 10.14 8.11 8.67
C GLU A 213 11.45 8.15 7.87
N LYS A 214 11.77 7.09 7.12
CA LYS A 214 13.01 7.00 6.32
C LYS A 214 12.85 7.54 4.91
N HIS A 215 11.74 7.20 4.24
CA HIS A 215 11.55 7.41 2.80
C HIS A 215 10.48 8.42 2.43
N VAL A 216 9.52 8.72 3.32
CA VAL A 216 8.32 9.51 2.98
C VAL A 216 8.38 10.90 3.64
N SER A 217 8.32 10.96 4.97
CA SER A 217 8.09 12.21 5.72
C SER A 217 9.19 13.27 5.58
N ARG A 218 10.41 12.85 5.20
CA ARG A 218 11.58 13.73 5.07
C ARG A 218 11.48 14.73 3.91
N TRP A 219 10.60 14.49 2.95
CA TRP A 219 10.60 15.25 1.70
C TRP A 219 9.21 15.44 1.07
N ILE A 220 8.30 14.47 1.16
CA ILE A 220 7.04 14.52 0.40
C ILE A 220 6.13 15.67 0.86
N GLY A 221 6.18 16.05 2.14
CA GLY A 221 5.51 17.24 2.65
C GLY A 221 6.02 18.54 2.00
N ARG A 222 7.29 18.59 1.58
CA ARG A 222 7.82 19.72 0.80
C ARG A 222 7.32 19.68 -0.64
N LEU A 223 7.25 18.50 -1.28
CA LEU A 223 6.63 18.35 -2.60
C LEU A 223 5.20 18.90 -2.61
N PHE A 224 4.36 18.51 -1.64
CA PHE A 224 3.00 19.02 -1.52
C PHE A 224 2.96 20.53 -1.23
N ALA A 225 3.84 21.03 -0.35
CA ALA A 225 3.95 22.46 -0.06
C ALA A 225 4.48 23.30 -1.24
N ASP A 226 5.23 22.73 -2.18
CA ASP A 226 5.65 23.39 -3.41
C ASP A 226 4.52 23.34 -4.46
N MET A 227 3.80 22.21 -4.55
CA MET A 227 2.65 22.02 -5.43
C MET A 227 1.50 23.01 -5.17
N THR A 228 1.26 23.40 -3.92
CA THR A 228 0.30 24.48 -3.60
C THR A 228 0.72 25.87 -4.10
N LYS A 229 2.02 26.08 -4.37
CA LYS A 229 2.61 27.36 -4.78
C LYS A 229 2.98 27.41 -6.27
N ALA A 230 3.00 26.27 -6.94
CA ALA A 230 3.36 26.15 -8.34
C ALA A 230 2.51 27.09 -9.22
N GLU A 231 3.15 27.74 -10.19
CA GLU A 231 2.55 28.69 -11.12
C GLU A 231 1.50 28.00 -11.99
N SER A 232 1.83 26.81 -12.51
CA SER A 232 0.97 26.03 -13.41
C SER A 232 -0.24 25.41 -12.71
N ALA A 233 -0.13 25.18 -11.39
CA ALA A 233 -1.12 24.42 -10.64
C ALA A 233 -2.47 25.15 -10.48
N ARG A 234 -3.56 24.44 -10.80
CA ARG A 234 -4.96 24.79 -10.53
C ARG A 234 -5.61 23.65 -9.75
N PHE A 235 -5.87 22.51 -10.39
CA PHE A 235 -6.40 21.31 -9.73
C PHE A 235 -5.42 20.72 -8.71
N TYR A 236 -4.14 20.63 -9.07
CA TYR A 236 -3.09 20.07 -8.21
C TYR A 236 -2.78 20.94 -6.98
N ARG A 237 -3.24 22.20 -6.88
CA ARG A 237 -3.18 22.94 -5.61
C ARG A 237 -4.06 22.29 -4.53
N ALA A 238 -5.22 21.75 -4.89
CA ALA A 238 -6.06 21.00 -3.97
C ALA A 238 -5.41 19.66 -3.58
N VAL A 239 -4.77 18.98 -4.53
CA VAL A 239 -3.99 17.74 -4.27
C VAL A 239 -2.82 18.02 -3.32
N GLY A 240 -2.09 19.12 -3.53
CA GLY A 240 -1.02 19.58 -2.62
C GLY A 240 -1.54 19.95 -1.23
N THR A 241 -2.74 20.51 -1.13
CA THR A 241 -3.37 20.82 0.17
C THR A 241 -3.74 19.53 0.91
N LEU A 242 -4.42 18.60 0.23
CA LEU A 242 -4.79 17.29 0.80
C LEU A 242 -3.56 16.50 1.23
N GLY A 243 -2.56 16.37 0.35
CA GLY A 243 -1.32 15.66 0.64
C GLY A 243 -0.53 16.26 1.81
N SER A 244 -0.54 17.60 1.97
CA SER A 244 0.09 18.24 3.13
C SER A 244 -0.63 17.88 4.44
N VAL A 245 -1.95 18.05 4.49
CA VAL A 245 -2.77 17.78 5.68
C VAL A 245 -2.71 16.30 6.08
N PHE A 246 -2.82 15.39 5.11
CA PHE A 246 -2.73 13.94 5.38
C PHE A 246 -1.35 13.57 5.94
N LEU A 247 -0.26 14.11 5.39
CA LEU A 247 1.10 13.83 5.87
C LEU A 247 1.39 14.39 7.27
N GLU A 248 0.77 15.51 7.65
CA GLU A 248 0.83 16.02 9.02
C GLU A 248 0.11 15.08 10.00
N ILE A 249 -1.12 14.65 9.68
CA ILE A 249 -1.90 13.70 10.48
C ILE A 249 -1.14 12.38 10.65
N GLU A 250 -0.61 11.83 9.55
CA GLU A 250 0.15 10.58 9.54
C GLU A 250 1.45 10.69 10.35
N THR A 251 2.13 11.84 10.29
CA THR A 251 3.34 12.13 11.09
C THR A 251 3.03 12.18 12.58
N GLU A 252 1.92 12.78 12.99
CA GLU A 252 1.50 12.76 14.40
C GLU A 252 1.06 11.36 14.84
N ALA A 253 0.27 10.65 14.03
CA ALA A 253 -0.18 9.29 14.33
C ALA A 253 1.00 8.34 14.63
N PHE A 254 2.06 8.39 13.81
CA PHE A 254 3.26 7.59 14.04
C PHE A 254 4.07 8.00 15.28
N LYS A 255 3.96 9.24 15.79
CA LYS A 255 4.60 9.64 17.06
C LYS A 255 3.89 9.07 18.28
N PHE A 256 2.56 8.92 18.22
CA PHE A 256 1.76 8.42 19.34
C PHE A 256 1.64 6.88 19.37
N ALA A 257 1.90 6.20 18.25
CA ALA A 257 2.07 4.74 18.20
C ALA A 257 3.41 4.30 18.83
N ASN A 258 3.35 3.85 20.08
CA ASN A 258 4.44 3.24 20.87
C ASN A 258 4.11 1.78 21.21
#